data_AF-A0A812WBA6-F1
#
_entry.id   AF-A0A812WBA6-F1
#
_cell.length_a   1.000
_cell.length_b   1.000
_cell.length_c   1.000
_cell.angle_alpha   90.00
_cell.angle_beta   90.00
_cell.angle_gamma   90.00
#
_symmetry.space_group_name_H-M   'P 1'
#
loop_
_entity.id
_entity.type
_entity.pdbx_description
1 polymer ?
#
loop_
_entity_poly.entity_id
_entity_poly.type
_entity_poly.pdbx_seq_one_letter_code
_entity_poly.pdbx_strand_id
1 'polypeptide(L)'
;LLLLQKFPFFIEKGQRSKFFYDQEQQESSKKIFCILCEMVPEHVILPMLKSRSPVDRRLSILFVMIENFDEQARILGPENLIKFLNNQFTMMDVICSNHQVTKIETVGEEYV
;
A
#
# COMPACT_ATOMS: atom_id res chain seq x y z
N LEU A 1 43.36 -22.49 28.65
CA LEU A 1 43.83 -21.63 27.54
C LEU A 1 42.98 -21.74 26.26
N LEU A 2 42.62 -22.93 25.77
CA LEU A 2 41.82 -23.09 24.53
C LEU A 2 40.42 -22.45 24.53
N LEU A 3 39.75 -22.36 25.68
CA LEU A 3 38.42 -21.74 25.80
C LEU A 3 38.45 -20.20 25.67
N LEU A 4 39.52 -19.55 26.15
CA LEU A 4 39.70 -18.10 26.07
C LEU A 4 39.95 -17.63 24.63
N GLN A 5 40.62 -18.47 23.83
CA GLN A 5 40.90 -18.18 22.42
C GLN A 5 39.66 -18.35 21.53
N LYS A 6 38.68 -19.15 21.96
CA LYS A 6 37.40 -19.34 21.25
C LYS A 6 36.37 -18.25 21.55
N PHE A 7 36.48 -17.55 22.67
CA PHE A 7 35.55 -16.50 23.07
C PHE A 7 35.41 -15.38 22.03
N PRO A 8 36.50 -14.77 21.52
CA PRO A 8 36.44 -13.74 20.48
C PRO A 8 35.77 -14.24 19.19
N PHE A 9 36.05 -15.48 18.80
CA PHE A 9 35.44 -16.11 17.62
C PHE A 9 33.92 -16.29 17.78
N PHE A 10 33.45 -16.70 18.97
CA PHE A 10 32.01 -16.82 19.23
C PHE A 10 31.31 -15.45 19.23
N ILE A 11 31.95 -14.41 19.77
CA ILE A 11 31.41 -13.04 19.73
C ILE A 11 31.35 -12.53 18.29
N GLU A 12 32.42 -12.67 17.51
CA GLU A 12 32.45 -12.27 16.11
C GLU A 12 31.38 -13.01 15.28
N LYS A 13 31.26 -14.33 15.46
CA LYS A 13 30.22 -15.13 14.80
C LYS A 13 28.82 -14.65 15.18
N GLY A 14 28.60 -14.31 16.46
CA GLY A 14 27.34 -13.74 16.95
C GLY A 14 27.04 -12.37 16.34
N GLN A 15 28.03 -11.49 16.25
CA GLN A 15 27.89 -10.17 15.62
C GLN A 15 27.57 -10.27 14.13
N ARG A 16 28.27 -11.15 13.40
CA ARG A 16 27.98 -11.41 11.98
C ARG A 16 26.57 -11.93 11.80
N SER A 17 26.16 -12.92 12.60
CA SER A 17 24.80 -13.46 12.54
C SER A 17 23.75 -12.39 12.84
N LYS A 18 23.98 -11.55 13.86
CA LYS A 18 23.10 -10.43 14.17
C LYS A 18 23.00 -9.45 13.01
N PHE A 19 24.13 -9.09 12.38
CA PHE A 19 24.13 -8.19 11.22
C PHE A 19 23.28 -8.73 10.07
N PHE A 20 23.38 -10.04 9.77
CA PHE A 20 22.54 -10.65 8.74
C PHE A 20 21.04 -10.58 9.09
N TYR A 21 20.66 -10.88 10.33
CA TYR A 21 19.27 -10.77 10.78
C TYR A 21 18.76 -9.32 10.78
N ASP A 22 19.58 -8.36 11.22
CA ASP A 22 19.24 -6.94 11.22
C ASP A 22 19.02 -6.43 9.77
N GLN A 23 19.84 -6.88 8.82
CA GLN A 23 19.68 -6.55 7.40
C GLN A 23 18.40 -7.16 6.81
N GLU A 24 18.14 -8.44 7.05
CA GLU A 24 16.94 -9.13 6.57
C GLU A 24 15.66 -8.50 7.15
N GLN A 25 15.68 -8.14 8.43
CA GLN A 25 14.59 -7.43 9.08
C GLN A 25 14.40 -6.03 8.50
N GLN A 26 15.49 -5.32 8.17
CA GLN A 26 15.40 -4.01 7.53
C GLN A 26 14.78 -4.11 6.13
N GLU A 27 15.18 -5.09 5.32
CA GLU A 27 14.60 -5.32 4.00
C GLU A 27 13.12 -5.68 4.07
N SER A 28 12.75 -6.56 5.00
CA SER A 28 11.35 -6.92 5.24
C SER A 28 10.53 -5.71 5.69
N SER A 29 11.08 -4.87 6.58
CA SER A 29 10.41 -3.66 7.06
C SER A 29 10.21 -2.63 5.94
N LYS A 30 11.18 -2.48 5.03
CA LYS A 30 11.06 -1.63 3.84
C LYS A 30 9.93 -2.10 2.92
N LYS A 31 9.84 -3.41 2.66
CA LYS A 31 8.76 -3.99 1.84
C LYS A 31 7.39 -3.72 2.44
N ILE A 32 7.23 -3.94 3.75
CA ILE A 32 5.98 -3.65 4.47
C ILE A 32 5.62 -2.16 4.37
N PHE A 33 6.60 -1.28 4.56
CA PHE A 33 6.39 0.16 4.46
C PHE A 33 5.94 0.59 3.06
N CYS A 34 6.55 0.06 1.99
CA CYS A 34 6.11 0.34 0.62
C CYS A 34 4.66 -0.08 0.39
N ILE A 35 4.27 -1.27 0.86
CA ILE A 35 2.89 -1.75 0.73
C ILE A 35 1.92 -0.83 1.48
N LEU A 36 2.29 -0.36 2.68
CA LEU A 36 1.48 0.61 3.42
C LEU A 36 1.28 1.92 2.65
N CYS A 37 2.32 2.44 1.99
CA CYS A 37 2.21 3.66 1.18
C CYS A 37 1.23 3.53 0.01
N GLU A 38 1.07 2.33 -0.56
CA GLU A 38 0.12 2.08 -1.65
C GLU A 38 -1.31 1.84 -1.15
N MET A 39 -1.48 1.35 0.08
CA MET A 39 -2.80 0.95 0.61
C MET A 39 -3.51 2.04 1.41
N VAL A 40 -2.77 2.97 2.02
CA VAL A 40 -3.36 3.98 2.91
C VAL A 40 -2.85 5.39 2.58
N PRO A 41 -3.66 6.42 2.80
CA PRO A 41 -3.24 7.80 2.58
C PRO A 41 -2.04 8.18 3.46
N GLU A 42 -1.12 8.99 2.92
CA GLU A 42 0.12 9.39 3.60
C GLU A 42 -0.10 9.94 5.02
N HIS A 43 -1.16 10.74 5.20
CA HIS A 43 -1.48 11.37 6.47
C HIS A 43 -1.93 10.37 7.56
N VAL A 44 -2.27 9.13 7.20
CA VAL A 44 -2.71 8.06 8.11
C VAL A 44 -1.53 7.15 8.52
N ILE A 45 -0.50 7.04 7.69
CA ILE A 45 0.64 6.11 7.89
C ILE A 45 1.36 6.38 9.22
N LEU A 46 1.77 7.63 9.48
CA LEU A 46 2.51 7.98 10.69
C LEU A 46 1.70 7.78 11.98
N PRO A 47 0.42 8.19 12.07
CA PRO A 47 -0.45 7.82 13.17
C PRO A 47 -0.53 6.30 13.41
N MET A 48 -0.74 5.51 12.35
CA MET A 48 -0.81 4.05 12.45
C MET A 48 0.47 3.44 13.01
N LEU A 49 1.65 3.85 12.50
CA LEU A 49 2.94 3.38 12.99
C LEU A 49 3.20 3.73 14.46
N LYS A 50 2.61 4.84 14.94
CA LYS A 50 2.71 5.27 16.33
C LYS A 50 1.60 4.68 17.21
N SER A 51 0.79 3.75 16.69
CA SER A 51 -0.38 3.18 17.38
C SER A 51 -1.35 4.27 17.90
N ARG A 52 -1.49 5.36 17.13
CA ARG A 52 -2.42 6.45 17.41
C ARG A 52 -3.57 6.39 16.42
N SER A 53 -4.77 6.72 16.89
CA SER A 53 -5.89 6.94 15.97
C SER A 53 -5.54 8.11 15.02
N PRO A 54 -5.82 7.98 13.71
CA PRO A 54 -5.86 9.15 12.84
C PRO A 54 -6.82 10.20 13.43
N VAL A 55 -6.44 11.46 13.31
CA VAL A 55 -7.14 12.59 13.92
C VAL A 55 -8.47 12.82 13.19
N ASP A 56 -9.54 13.05 13.94
CA ASP A 56 -10.85 13.38 13.40
C ASP A 56 -10.76 14.68 12.57
N ARG A 57 -11.01 14.57 11.27
CA ARG A 57 -10.97 15.68 10.30
C ARG A 57 -12.31 15.77 9.61
N ARG A 58 -12.80 17.00 9.42
CA ARG A 58 -13.93 17.24 8.52
C ARG A 58 -13.47 17.00 7.09
N LEU A 59 -14.04 15.98 6.46
CA LEU A 59 -13.75 15.58 5.10
C LEU A 59 -15.05 15.55 4.29
N SER A 60 -14.92 15.70 2.98
CA SER A 60 -15.99 15.45 2.02
C SER A 60 -15.68 14.15 1.29
N ILE A 61 -16.72 13.36 1.01
CA ILE A 61 -16.61 12.11 0.24
C ILE A 61 -17.44 12.29 -1.02
N LEU A 62 -16.90 11.84 -2.16
CA LEU A 62 -17.58 11.84 -3.45
C LEU A 62 -17.78 10.39 -3.88
N PHE A 63 -18.99 10.08 -4.36
CA PHE A 63 -19.29 8.79 -4.98
C PHE A 63 -19.57 9.03 -6.46
N VAL A 64 -18.90 8.28 -7.32
CA VAL A 64 -19.06 8.36 -8.78
C VAL A 64 -19.44 6.98 -9.31
N MET A 65 -20.52 6.90 -10.07
CA MET A 65 -21.03 5.64 -10.60
C MET A 65 -21.13 5.70 -12.12
N ILE A 66 -20.72 4.64 -12.81
CA ILE A 66 -20.89 4.51 -14.26
C ILE A 66 -22.35 4.17 -14.55
N GLU A 67 -23.04 5.05 -15.27
CA GLU A 67 -24.43 4.84 -15.67
C GLU A 67 -24.57 3.70 -16.69
N ASN A 68 -25.68 2.95 -16.61
CA ASN A 68 -26.01 1.84 -17.52
C ASN A 68 -24.94 0.74 -17.59
N PHE A 69 -24.17 0.56 -16.51
CA PHE A 69 -23.09 -0.43 -16.46
C PHE A 69 -23.56 -1.84 -16.78
N ASP A 70 -24.72 -2.28 -16.25
CA ASP A 70 -25.30 -3.59 -16.53
C ASP A 70 -25.50 -3.88 -18.03
N GLU A 71 -25.92 -2.86 -18.79
CA GLU A 71 -26.09 -2.99 -20.24
C GLU A 71 -24.74 -3.12 -20.93
N GLN A 72 -23.77 -2.27 -20.57
CA GLN A 72 -22.43 -2.33 -21.13
C GLN A 72 -21.73 -3.66 -20.81
N ALA A 73 -21.91 -4.18 -19.59
CA ALA A 73 -21.34 -5.45 -19.16
C ALA A 73 -21.88 -6.63 -19.97
N ARG A 74 -23.16 -6.60 -20.37
CA ARG A 74 -23.75 -7.61 -21.26
C ARG A 74 -23.19 -7.55 -22.68
N ILE A 75 -22.83 -6.36 -23.16
CA ILE A 75 -22.40 -6.15 -24.56
C ILE A 75 -20.90 -6.39 -24.73
N LEU A 76 -20.06 -5.83 -23.85
CA LEU A 76 -18.61 -5.74 -24.07
C LEU A 76 -17.89 -7.10 -23.89
N GLY A 77 -18.46 -8.03 -23.15
CA GLY A 77 -17.79 -9.25 -22.73
C GLY A 77 -16.64 -8.98 -21.75
N PRO A 78 -16.14 -10.00 -21.01
CA PRO A 78 -15.30 -9.78 -19.84
C PRO A 78 -14.00 -9.00 -20.12
N GLU A 79 -13.27 -9.34 -21.17
CA GLU A 79 -11.97 -8.71 -21.46
C GLU A 79 -12.13 -7.22 -21.82
N ASN A 80 -13.09 -6.89 -22.68
CA ASN A 80 -13.31 -5.49 -23.07
C ASN A 80 -13.95 -4.68 -21.94
N LEU A 81 -14.78 -5.31 -21.09
CA LEU A 81 -15.33 -4.66 -19.90
C LEU A 81 -14.22 -4.25 -18.94
N ILE A 82 -13.26 -5.15 -18.67
CA ILE A 82 -12.09 -4.82 -17.83
C ILE A 82 -11.24 -3.71 -18.46
N LYS A 83 -11.00 -3.76 -19.78
CA LYS A 83 -10.28 -2.66 -20.47
C LYS A 83 -11.02 -1.34 -20.36
N PHE A 84 -12.35 -1.35 -20.51
CA PHE A 84 -13.18 -0.17 -20.36
C PHE A 84 -13.08 0.41 -18.95
N LEU A 85 -13.28 -0.42 -17.91
CA LEU A 85 -13.17 0.00 -16.51
C LEU A 85 -11.80 0.55 -16.18
N ASN A 86 -10.73 -0.15 -16.58
CA ASN A 86 -9.36 0.31 -16.36
C ASN A 86 -9.12 1.68 -17.00
N ASN A 87 -9.61 1.90 -18.22
CA ASN A 87 -9.48 3.20 -18.88
C ASN A 87 -10.23 4.31 -18.11
N GLN A 88 -11.47 4.07 -17.69
CA GLN A 88 -12.25 5.06 -16.92
C GLN A 88 -11.58 5.38 -15.57
N PHE A 89 -11.23 4.36 -14.80
CA PHE A 89 -10.64 4.54 -13.47
C PHE A 89 -9.23 5.13 -13.54
N THR A 90 -8.44 4.81 -14.57
CA THR A 90 -7.13 5.47 -14.77
C THR A 90 -7.30 6.98 -15.02
N MET A 91 -8.32 7.38 -15.79
CA MET A 91 -8.61 8.80 -15.99
C MET A 91 -9.05 9.48 -14.69
N MET A 92 -9.86 8.81 -13.87
CA MET A 92 -10.24 9.33 -12.54
C MET A 92 -9.04 9.43 -11.59
N ASP A 93 -8.13 8.45 -11.61
CA ASP A 93 -6.91 8.45 -10.80
C ASP A 93 -6.02 9.65 -11.18
N VAL A 94 -5.91 9.98 -12.47
CA VAL A 94 -5.21 11.19 -12.94
C VAL A 94 -5.89 12.47 -12.43
N ILE A 95 -7.23 12.53 -12.45
CA ILE A 95 -7.98 13.68 -11.94
C ILE A 95 -7.73 13.85 -10.44
N CYS A 96 -7.81 12.77 -9.66
CA CYS A 96 -7.54 12.78 -8.21
C CYS A 96 -6.13 13.28 -7.90
N SER A 97 -5.13 12.78 -8.62
CA SER A 97 -3.73 13.20 -8.49
C SER A 97 -3.56 14.70 -8.76
N ASN A 98 -4.17 15.23 -9.83
CA ASN A 98 -4.09 16.63 -10.19
C ASN A 98 -4.77 17.57 -9.18
N HIS A 99 -5.82 17.10 -8.49
CA HIS A 99 -6.59 17.90 -7.53
C HIS A 99 -6.22 17.61 -6.07
N GLN A 100 -5.21 16.77 -5.81
CA GLN A 100 -4.80 16.35 -4.46
C GLN A 100 -5.96 15.73 -3.66
N VAL A 101 -6.83 14.99 -4.35
CA VAL A 101 -7.90 14.19 -3.74
C VAL A 101 -7.41 12.76 -3.59
N THR A 102 -7.76 12.12 -2.48
CA THR A 102 -7.39 10.73 -2.24
C THR A 102 -8.53 9.81 -2.64
N LYS A 103 -8.27 8.93 -3.62
CA LYS A 103 -9.10 7.77 -3.91
C LYS A 103 -9.18 6.86 -2.69
N ILE A 104 -10.37 6.40 -2.37
CA ILE A 104 -10.63 5.43 -1.31
C ILE A 104 -10.65 4.03 -1.89
N GLU A 105 -11.54 3.76 -2.85
CA GLU A 105 -11.67 2.42 -3.44
C GLU A 105 -12.45 2.41 -4.76
N THR A 106 -12.51 1.25 -5.38
CA THR A 106 -13.42 0.94 -6.49
C THR A 106 -14.20 -0.32 -6.15
N VAL A 107 -15.52 -0.27 -6.27
CA VAL A 107 -16.41 -1.42 -6.02
C VAL A 107 -17.32 -1.59 -7.23
N GLY A 108 -17.03 -2.57 -8.07
CA GLY A 108 -17.76 -2.76 -9.33
C GLY A 108 -17.60 -1.56 -10.25
N GLU A 109 -18.70 -0.89 -10.55
CA GLU A 109 -18.82 0.31 -11.37
C GLU A 109 -18.71 1.64 -10.58
N GLU A 110 -18.55 1.56 -9.26
CA GLU A 110 -18.43 2.71 -8.37
C GLU A 110 -16.95 3.06 -8.11
N TYR A 111 -16.66 4.36 -8.14
CA TYR A 111 -15.39 4.96 -7.77
C TYR A 111 -15.62 5.93 -6.61
N VAL A 112 -14.82 5.78 -5.55
CA VAL A 112 -14.89 6.58 -4.32
C VAL A 112 -13.56 7.27 -4.06
#